data_AF-A0A8T7LW16-F1
#
_entry.id   AF-A0A8T7LW16-F1
#
_cell.length_a   1.000
_cell.length_b   1.000
_cell.length_c   1.000
_cell.angle_alpha   90.00
_cell.angle_beta   90.00
_cell.angle_gamma   90.00
#
_symmetry.space_group_name_H-M   'P 1'
#
loop_
_entity.id
_entity.type
_entity.pdbx_description
1 polymer ?
#
loop_
_entity_poly.entity_id
_entity_poly.type
_entity_poly.pdbx_seq_one_letter_code
_entity_poly.pdbx_strand_id
1 'polypeptide(L)' 'MSTLLDLFKTLDYGPAPEAPDAVHAWLDARGRKFGLFINNEWVTPKGA' A
#
# COMPACT_ATOMS: atom_id res chain seq x y z
N MET A 1 6.63 1.32 -25.28
CA MET A 1 6.32 0.73 -23.96
C MET A 1 6.26 1.88 -22.97
N SER A 2 5.08 2.21 -22.47
CA SER A 2 4.90 3.26 -21.46
C SER A 2 5.29 2.70 -20.09
N THR A 3 5.99 3.47 -19.27
CA THR A 3 6.29 3.06 -17.90
C THR A 3 5.07 3.27 -17.01
N LEU A 4 5.02 2.59 -15.86
CA LEU A 4 3.99 2.81 -14.86
C LEU A 4 3.92 4.30 -14.43
N LEU A 5 5.06 4.99 -14.36
CA LEU A 5 5.12 6.41 -14.03
C LEU A 5 4.45 7.30 -15.07
N ASP A 6 4.50 6.92 -16.36
CA ASP A 6 3.89 7.71 -17.42
C ASP A 6 2.36 7.62 -17.42
N LEU A 7 1.80 6.51 -16.96
CA LEU A 7 0.36 6.32 -16.81
C LEU A 7 -0.23 7.26 -15.75
N PHE A 8 0.50 7.56 -14.67
CA PHE A 8 0.00 8.48 -13.63
C PHE A 8 -0.23 9.91 -14.13
N LYS A 9 0.46 10.34 -15.20
CA LYS A 9 0.29 11.69 -15.78
C LYS A 9 -1.04 11.85 -16.52
N THR A 10 -1.71 10.75 -16.89
CA THR A 10 -2.95 10.76 -17.68
C THR A 10 -4.19 10.48 -16.85
N LEU A 11 -4.06 10.26 -15.55
CA LEU A 11 -5.19 9.98 -14.65
C LEU A 11 -5.84 11.31 -14.25
N ASP A 12 -7.18 11.37 -14.21
CA ASP A 12 -7.96 12.59 -13.92
C ASP A 12 -7.63 13.21 -12.56
N TYR A 13 -7.14 12.41 -11.61
CA TYR A 13 -6.72 12.87 -10.30
C TYR A 13 -5.29 13.44 -10.28
N GLY A 14 -4.61 13.49 -11.43
CA GLY A 14 -3.25 14.00 -11.57
C GLY A 14 -2.16 13.02 -11.14
N PRO A 15 -0.88 13.41 -11.24
CA PRO A 15 0.22 12.60 -10.74
C PRO A 15 0.04 12.40 -9.24
N ALA A 16 0.21 11.16 -8.74
CA ALA A 16 0.18 10.88 -7.32
C ALA A 16 1.20 11.79 -6.59
N PRO A 17 0.75 12.87 -5.91
CA PRO A 17 1.63 13.90 -5.38
C PRO A 17 2.09 13.55 -3.96
N GLU A 18 1.51 12.50 -3.38
CA GLU A 18 1.77 12.02 -2.05
C GLU A 18 3.02 11.14 -2.05
N ALA A 19 4.06 11.57 -1.33
CA ALA A 19 5.23 10.73 -1.11
C ALA A 19 4.83 9.50 -0.27
N PRO A 20 5.37 8.30 -0.58
CA PRO A 20 5.04 7.08 0.15
C PRO A 20 5.59 7.06 1.59
N ASP A 21 6.41 8.05 1.96
CA ASP A 21 7.12 8.15 3.23
C ASP A 21 6.18 8.06 4.45
N ALA A 22 5.01 8.69 4.39
CA ALA A 22 4.04 8.62 5.49
C ALA A 22 3.52 7.19 5.71
N VAL A 23 3.28 6.46 4.62
CA VAL A 23 2.86 5.05 4.66
C VAL A 23 3.99 4.18 5.19
N HIS A 24 5.23 4.40 4.73
CA HIS A 24 6.40 3.66 5.22
C HIS A 24 6.62 3.85 6.73
N ALA A 25 6.56 5.09 7.22
CA ALA A 25 6.68 5.39 8.65
C ALA A 25 5.57 4.69 9.47
N TRP A 26 4.33 4.69 8.97
CA TRP A 26 3.21 4.00 9.62
C TRP A 26 3.38 2.47 9.64
N LEU A 27 3.89 1.88 8.55
CA LEU A 27 4.18 0.45 8.44
C LEU A 27 5.29 0.03 9.42
N ASP A 28 6.34 0.84 9.54
CA ASP A 28 7.47 0.61 10.46
C ASP A 28 7.03 0.66 11.91
N ALA A 29 6.23 1.67 12.28
CA ALA A 29 5.65 1.79 13.62
C ALA A 29 4.76 0.58 14.01
N ARG A 30 4.32 -0.22 13.05
CA ARG A 30 3.43 -1.39 13.25
C ARG A 30 4.13 -2.73 13.00
N GLY A 31 5.45 -2.72 12.83
CA GLY A 31 6.24 -3.94 12.68
C GLY A 31 6.04 -4.67 11.34
N ARG A 32 5.44 -4.01 10.34
CA ARG A 32 5.19 -4.54 8.98
C ARG A 32 4.52 -5.92 8.92
N LYS A 33 3.88 -6.36 10.00
CA LYS A 33 3.19 -7.64 10.10
C LYS A 33 1.70 -7.38 10.25
N PHE A 34 0.92 -7.93 9.32
CA PHE A 34 -0.52 -7.84 9.34
C PHE A 34 -1.10 -9.25 9.26
N GLY A 35 -2.22 -9.46 9.95
CA GLY A 35 -3.04 -10.65 9.72
C GLY A 35 -3.70 -10.60 8.34
N LEU A 36 -4.35 -11.69 7.96
CA LEU A 36 -5.24 -11.76 6.82
C LEU A 36 -6.59 -11.14 7.21
N PHE A 37 -7.23 -10.38 6.33
CA PHE A 37 -8.60 -9.92 6.54
C PHE A 37 -9.54 -10.74 5.65
N ILE A 38 -10.28 -11.68 6.24
CA ILE A 38 -11.11 -12.66 5.54
C ILE A 38 -12.48 -12.70 6.21
N ASN A 39 -13.56 -12.63 5.43
CA ASN A 39 -14.93 -12.70 5.94
C ASN A 39 -15.23 -11.70 7.08
N ASN A 40 -14.73 -10.46 6.95
CA ASN A 40 -14.86 -9.41 7.97
C ASN A 40 -14.14 -9.71 9.31
N GLU A 41 -13.19 -10.64 9.31
CA GLU A 41 -12.40 -11.01 10.48
C GLU A 41 -10.90 -10.94 10.19
N TRP A 42 -10.11 -10.57 11.21
CA TRP A 42 -8.64 -10.63 11.17
C TRP A 42 -8.18 -12.04 11.57
N VAL A 43 -7.50 -12.72 10.67
CA VAL A 43 -7.01 -14.09 10.82
C VAL A 43 -5.49 -14.10 10.85
N THR A 44 -4.88 -14.79 11.82
CA THR A 44 -3.41 -14.97 11.84
C THR A 44 -3.03 -16.13 10.91
N PRO A 45 -2.16 -15.92 9.90
CA PRO A 45 -1.74 -17.00 9.02
C PRO A 45 -0.91 -18.04 9.76
N LYS A 46 -1.02 -19.31 9.34
CA LYS A 46 -0.25 -20.41 9.92
C LYS A 46 1.21 -20.28 9.47
N GLY A 47 2.05 -19.65 10.31
CA GLY A 47 3.47 -19.41 10.05
C GLY A 47 3.96 -17.95 10.15
N ALA A 48 3.13 -17.04 10.70
CA ALA A 48 3.44 -15.61 10.89
C ALA A 48 4.46 -15.30 12.01
#